data_AF-A0A945DXS6-F1
#
_entry.id   AF-A0A945DXS6-F1
#
_cell.length_a   1.000
_cell.length_b   1.000
_cell.length_c   1.000
_cell.angle_alpha   90.00
_cell.angle_beta   90.00
_cell.angle_gamma   90.00
#
_symmetry.space_group_name_H-M   'P 1'
#
loop_
_entity.id
_entity.type
_entity.pdbx_description
1 polymer ?
#
loop_
_entity_poly.entity_id
_entity_poly.type
_entity_poly.pdbx_seq_one_letter_code
_entity_poly.pdbx_strand_id
1 'polypeptide(L)'
;MIAGGEFQKPLKEGADLMTGSTYKSFGGPPSRMVFTSSAELAARLDIIDFPGLTANFDLSRAAAIVIPVLDLLTQGREYTKMCIFNTKALAETLHTR
;
A
#
# COMPACT_ATOMS: atom_id res chain seq x y z
N MET A 1 2.95 4.71 -5.81
CA MET A 1 2.20 5.98 -5.71
C MET A 1 2.32 6.64 -4.34
N ILE A 2 1.50 6.30 -3.33
CA ILE A 2 1.56 6.93 -1.99
C ILE A 2 2.90 6.68 -1.31
N ALA A 3 3.35 5.42 -1.23
CA ALA A 3 4.65 5.04 -0.66
C ALA A 3 5.84 5.67 -1.41
N GLY A 4 5.70 5.91 -2.71
CA GLY A 4 6.73 6.59 -3.52
C GLY A 4 6.67 8.12 -3.46
N GLY A 5 5.71 8.69 -2.75
CA GLY A 5 5.63 10.13 -2.49
C GLY A 5 4.99 11.00 -3.57
N GLU A 6 4.46 10.41 -4.64
CA GLU A 6 3.85 11.14 -5.78
C GLU A 6 2.32 11.21 -5.73
N PHE A 7 1.72 10.78 -4.61
CA PHE A 7 0.28 10.87 -4.38
C PHE A 7 0.03 11.47 -2.99
N GLN A 8 -1.20 11.94 -2.76
CA GLN A 8 -1.67 12.42 -1.46
C GLN A 8 -1.34 11.43 -0.33
N LYS A 9 -1.28 11.95 0.90
CA LYS A 9 -1.00 11.19 2.12
C LYS A 9 -2.27 11.15 2.98
N PRO A 10 -3.25 10.27 2.70
CA PRO A 10 -4.60 10.40 3.25
C PRO A 10 -4.64 10.39 4.79
N LEU A 11 -3.82 9.56 5.43
CA LEU A 11 -3.72 9.55 6.91
C LEU A 11 -3.22 10.88 7.50
N LYS A 12 -2.40 11.64 6.76
CA LYS A 12 -1.96 12.99 7.16
C LYS A 12 -2.97 14.07 6.77
N GLU A 13 -3.86 13.77 5.83
CA GLU A 13 -4.89 14.67 5.30
C GLU A 13 -6.24 14.50 6.01
N GLY A 14 -6.30 13.66 7.05
CA GLY A 14 -7.48 13.53 7.92
C GLY A 14 -8.24 12.21 7.81
N ALA A 15 -7.77 11.25 7.02
CA ALA A 15 -8.36 9.90 7.03
C ALA A 15 -8.00 9.17 8.34
N ASP A 16 -9.02 8.65 9.03
CA ASP A 16 -8.82 7.85 10.26
C ASP A 16 -8.15 6.50 9.99
N LEU A 17 -8.40 5.94 8.80
CA LEU A 17 -8.00 4.60 8.40
C LEU A 17 -7.76 4.56 6.89
N MET A 18 -6.81 3.73 6.47
CA MET A 18 -6.66 3.29 5.09
C MET A 18 -6.59 1.77 5.02
N THR A 19 -7.16 1.20 3.97
CA THR A 19 -6.95 -0.21 3.61
C THR A 19 -6.30 -0.29 2.22
N GLY A 20 -5.55 -1.36 1.97
CA GLY A 20 -4.86 -1.53 0.71
C GLY A 20 -4.52 -2.99 0.42
N SER A 21 -4.49 -3.33 -0.87
CA SER A 21 -3.92 -4.60 -1.32
C SER A 21 -2.41 -4.48 -1.48
N THR A 22 -1.66 -5.52 -1.16
CA THR A 22 -0.20 -5.54 -1.30
C THR A 22 0.31 -5.88 -2.70
N TYR A 23 -0.55 -6.42 -3.58
CA TYR A 23 -0.15 -7.00 -4.87
C TYR A 23 -0.41 -6.13 -6.12
N LYS A 24 -0.93 -4.92 -5.92
CA LYS A 24 -1.17 -3.97 -7.02
C LYS A 24 0.08 -3.11 -7.22
N SER A 25 -0.06 -1.78 -7.20
CA SER A 25 1.05 -0.83 -7.29
C SER A 25 2.02 -0.86 -6.10
N PHE A 26 1.76 -1.69 -5.08
CA PHE A 26 2.67 -1.96 -3.98
C PHE A 26 3.69 -3.07 -4.31
N GLY A 27 3.42 -3.92 -5.31
CA GLY A 27 4.41 -4.87 -5.85
C GLY A 27 4.71 -6.12 -5.00
N GLY A 28 3.92 -6.40 -3.96
CA GLY A 28 4.08 -7.56 -3.08
C GLY A 28 3.23 -8.78 -3.42
N PRO A 29 3.28 -9.85 -2.59
CA PRO A 29 2.42 -11.03 -2.76
C PRO A 29 0.95 -10.71 -2.47
N PRO A 30 -0.02 -11.54 -2.91
CA PRO A 30 -1.44 -11.35 -2.62
C PRO A 30 -1.77 -11.31 -1.12
N SER A 31 -2.04 -10.12 -0.60
CA SER A 31 -2.48 -9.86 0.77
C SER A 31 -3.19 -8.51 0.89
N ARG A 32 -3.59 -8.16 2.12
CA ARG A 32 -4.21 -6.90 2.54
C ARG A 32 -3.40 -6.25 3.66
N MET A 33 -3.48 -4.93 3.76
CA MET A 33 -2.95 -4.13 4.86
C MET A 33 -4.01 -3.13 5.31
N VAL A 34 -3.97 -2.82 6.61
CA VAL A 34 -4.78 -1.78 7.25
C VAL A 34 -3.82 -0.83 7.95
N PHE A 35 -4.01 0.47 7.78
CA PHE A 35 -3.16 1.51 8.33
C PHE A 35 -4.02 2.52 9.09
N THR A 36 -3.56 2.93 10.27
CA THR A 36 -4.10 4.04 11.04
C THR A 36 -2.98 4.68 11.86
N SER A 37 -3.11 5.97 12.16
CA SER A 37 -2.28 6.68 13.14
C SER A 37 -2.88 6.67 14.55
N SER A 38 -4.11 6.15 14.73
CA SER A 38 -4.79 6.08 16.02
C SER A 38 -4.53 4.76 16.72
N ALA A 39 -3.90 4.82 17.90
CA ALA A 39 -3.67 3.64 18.73
C ALA A 39 -4.99 3.01 19.24
N GLU A 40 -5.99 3.84 19.53
CA GLU A 40 -7.32 3.35 19.93
C GLU A 40 -7.98 2.56 18.78
N LEU A 41 -7.92 3.09 17.56
CA LEU A 41 -8.48 2.42 16.40
C LEU A 41 -7.70 1.13 16.08
N ALA A 42 -6.37 1.15 16.20
CA ALA A 42 -5.53 -0.03 16.05
C ALA A 42 -5.93 -1.15 17.04
N ALA A 43 -6.08 -0.84 18.33
CA ALA A 43 -6.49 -1.82 19.34
C ALA A 43 -7.89 -2.42 19.05
N ARG A 44 -8.82 -1.60 18.55
CA ARG A 44 -10.16 -2.09 18.14
C ARG A 44 -10.07 -3.00 16.92
N LEU A 45 -9.21 -2.67 15.95
CA LEU A 45 -9.00 -3.49 14.76
C LEU A 45 -8.33 -4.81 15.08
N ASP A 46 -7.37 -4.83 16.01
CA ASP A 46 -6.69 -6.06 16.42
C ASP A 46 -7.69 -7.10 16.92
N ILE A 47 -8.63 -6.71 17.78
CA ILE A 47 -9.68 -7.61 18.31
C ILE A 47 -10.61 -8.11 17.19
N ILE A 48 -10.93 -7.23 16.22
CA ILE A 48 -11.75 -7.59 15.06
C ILE A 48 -11.01 -8.59 14.16
N ASP A 49 -9.72 -8.41 13.93
CA ASP A 49 -8.94 -9.33 13.09
C ASP A 49 -8.70 -10.66 13.82
N PHE A 50 -8.17 -10.64 15.03
CA PHE A 50 -7.98 -11.80 15.89
C PHE A 50 -8.42 -11.51 17.33
N PRO A 51 -9.30 -12.33 17.93
CA PRO A 51 -9.84 -13.59 17.42
C PRO A 51 -11.13 -13.44 16.57
N GLY A 52 -11.53 -12.22 16.20
CA GLY A 52 -12.85 -11.96 15.60
C GLY A 52 -13.08 -12.60 14.22
N LEU A 53 -12.25 -12.27 13.24
CA LEU A 53 -12.41 -12.70 11.84
C LEU A 53 -11.39 -13.75 11.40
N THR A 54 -10.32 -13.93 12.16
CA THR A 54 -9.23 -14.86 11.88
C THR A 54 -8.87 -15.66 13.12
N ALA A 55 -8.34 -16.87 12.91
CA ALA A 55 -7.88 -17.75 13.99
C ALA A 55 -6.35 -17.74 14.16
N ASN A 56 -5.61 -17.28 13.15
CA ASN A 56 -4.16 -17.24 13.12
C ASN A 56 -3.67 -16.30 12.00
N PHE A 57 -2.35 -16.12 11.92
CA PHE A 57 -1.69 -15.42 10.81
C PHE A 57 -0.75 -16.34 10.05
N ASP A 58 -0.54 -16.05 8.77
CA ASP A 58 0.40 -16.78 7.91
C ASP A 58 1.78 -16.09 7.96
N LEU A 59 2.70 -16.68 8.72
CA LEU A 59 4.06 -16.16 8.89
C LEU A 59 4.81 -16.06 7.55
N SER A 60 4.57 -16.97 6.61
CA SER A 60 5.25 -16.96 5.31
C SER A 60 4.83 -15.74 4.48
N ARG A 61 3.55 -15.37 4.54
CA ARG A 61 3.04 -14.16 3.89
C ARG A 61 3.55 -12.90 4.58
N ALA A 62 3.58 -12.88 5.91
CA ALA A 62 4.12 -11.75 6.67
C ALA A 62 5.60 -11.51 6.32
N ALA A 63 6.40 -12.58 6.23
CA ALA A 63 7.81 -12.49 5.82
C ALA A 63 7.96 -12.04 4.37
N ALA A 64 7.15 -12.57 3.44
CA ALA A 64 7.23 -12.20 2.02
C ALA A 64 6.89 -10.73 1.74
N ILE A 65 6.13 -10.07 2.63
CA ILE A 65 5.82 -8.64 2.54
C ILE A 65 7.03 -7.75 2.85
N VAL A 66 8.05 -8.23 3.57
CA VAL A 66 9.22 -7.43 3.92
C VAL A 66 9.99 -6.97 2.69
N ILE A 67 10.11 -7.83 1.67
CA ILE A 67 10.82 -7.52 0.43
C ILE A 67 10.22 -6.32 -0.32
N PRO A 68 8.92 -6.31 -0.70
CA PRO A 68 8.33 -5.16 -1.39
C PRO A 68 8.33 -3.89 -0.53
N VAL A 69 8.27 -4.00 0.80
CA VAL A 69 8.46 -2.83 1.69
C VAL A 69 9.87 -2.26 1.52
N LEU A 70 10.91 -3.09 1.53
CA LEU A 70 12.29 -2.65 1.31
C LEU A 70 12.49 -2.06 -0.08
N ASP A 71 11.90 -2.65 -1.12
CA ASP A 71 11.94 -2.12 -2.49
C ASP A 71 11.29 -0.74 -2.56
N LEU A 72 10.14 -0.55 -1.89
CA LEU A 72 9.48 0.76 -1.85
C LEU A 72 10.25 1.79 -1.02
N LEU A 73 10.94 1.39 0.05
CA LEU A 73 11.78 2.28 0.84
C LEU A 73 13.03 2.73 0.08
N THR A 74 13.63 1.86 -0.73
CA THR A 74 14.90 2.12 -1.41
C THR A 74 14.73 2.64 -2.84
N GLN A 75 13.75 2.13 -3.57
CA GLN A 75 13.51 2.42 -5.00
C GLN A 75 12.13 3.03 -5.28
N GLY A 76 11.24 3.09 -4.29
CA GLY A 76 9.81 3.41 -4.50
C GLY A 76 9.54 4.79 -5.12
N ARG A 77 10.42 5.77 -4.87
CA ARG A 77 10.33 7.11 -5.48
C ARG A 77 10.55 7.05 -7.00
N GLU A 78 11.67 6.48 -7.43
CA GLU A 78 12.01 6.39 -8.86
C GLU A 78 11.05 5.45 -9.60
N TYR A 79 10.69 4.32 -8.97
CA TYR A 79 9.63 3.44 -9.48
C TYR A 79 8.32 4.20 -9.73
N THR A 80 7.87 5.00 -8.76
CA THR A 80 6.60 5.73 -8.89
C THR A 80 6.67 6.81 -9.97
N LYS A 81 7.78 7.55 -10.09
CA LYS A 81 7.98 8.51 -11.19
C LYS A 81 7.90 7.84 -12.55
N MET A 82 8.52 6.66 -12.69
CA MET A 82 8.48 5.89 -13.94
C MET A 82 7.05 5.45 -14.29
N CYS A 83 6.26 4.99 -13.31
CA CYS A 83 4.85 4.68 -13.53
C CYS A 83 4.09 5.90 -14.07
N ILE A 84 4.26 7.07 -13.45
CA ILE A 84 3.59 8.30 -13.89
C ILE A 84 4.01 8.71 -15.29
N PHE A 85 5.31 8.68 -15.57
CA PHE A 85 5.86 9.00 -16.89
C PHE A 85 5.24 8.12 -17.97
N ASN A 86 5.26 6.80 -17.76
CA ASN A 86 4.69 5.84 -18.72
C ASN A 86 3.18 6.04 -18.91
N THR A 87 2.43 6.30 -17.84
CA THR A 87 0.99 6.58 -17.94
C THR A 87 0.71 7.86 -18.74
N LYS A 88 1.47 8.94 -18.52
CA LYS A 88 1.31 10.19 -19.28
C LYS A 88 1.66 10.02 -20.76
N ALA A 89 2.81 9.40 -21.05
CA ALA A 89 3.23 9.13 -22.43
C ALA A 89 2.21 8.27 -23.19
N LEU A 90 1.64 7.27 -22.52
CA LEU A 90 0.57 6.45 -23.09
C LEU A 90 -0.68 7.28 -23.38
N ALA A 91 -1.10 8.12 -22.43
CA ALA A 91 -2.29 8.96 -22.58
C ALA A 91 -2.14 9.97 -23.73
N GLU A 92 -0.98 10.64 -23.84
CA GLU A 92 -0.66 11.56 -24.93
C GLU A 92 -0.74 10.86 -26.30
N THR A 93 -0.09 9.70 -26.41
CA THR A 93 -0.08 8.92 -27.65
C THR A 93 -1.48 8.47 -28.09
N LEU A 94 -2.34 8.12 -27.12
CA LEU A 94 -3.72 7.73 -27.41
C LEU A 94 -4.62 8.93 -27.75
N HIS A 95 -4.31 10.12 -27.25
CA HIS A 95 -5.09 11.32 -27.52
C HIS A 95 -4.80 11.94 -28.90
N THR A 96 -3.56 11.83 -29.38
CA THR A 96 -3.16 12.37 -30.69
C THR A 96 -3.47 11.44 -31.87
N ARG A 97 -4.08 10.28 -31.62
CA ARG A 97 -4.58 9.35 -32.63
C ARG A 97 -6.06 9.57 -32.89
#